data_AF-A0A945MXA3-F1
#
_entry.id   AF-A0A945MXA3-F1
#
_cell.length_a   1.000
_cell.length_b   1.000
_cell.length_c   1.000
_cell.angle_alpha   90.00
_cell.angle_beta   90.00
_cell.angle_gamma   90.00
#
_symmetry.space_group_name_H-M   'P 1'
#
loop_
_entity.id
_entity.type
_entity.pdbx_description
1 polymer ?
#
loop_
_entity_poly.entity_id
_entity_poly.type
_entity_poly.pdbx_seq_one_letter_code
_entity_poly.pdbx_strand_id
1 'polypeptide(L)'
;MKSVQRQDHSKAAKQCKLILAREPNNVDALNLLGGIHLMSENEALAVDPLLRAHSLRPGDAAIQCNLGAALAGVKRFEEAETHFMGALSRTPGDMDIVVNLGRARLELGKNKSALESFSAVLAVARDNVDILVDAARAAFADGDAASAQLYLKRALTKEPQNPRAHKENIRICSETGQYAEGLSSVATALAHDENDPALHVDKALILSRLERYDDALTSFDDGLARDPDSADARFGRALVNLMCGNFAAGWQDYLARQSVRDADAPNSMAAAGRSYHRNTLPTDLSGKRVLVVADQGLGDELFFLRFAGHLRERGAHVTYRSDERLTPMLRRAKIVDEIHAGPEQGEDYDFRVSLGDLPFLVGAGDNDVLPPSVALSALPDRVAEIGKQLAAFGGGPYIGVTWRAGSIGDKRLLHKEVPMEGFARAVAGR
;
A
#
# COMPACT_ATOMS: atom_id res chain seq x y z
N MET A 1 -32.84 6.05 -11.89
CA MET A 1 -32.90 6.80 -10.61
C MET A 1 -31.72 7.74 -10.40
N LYS A 2 -30.46 7.29 -10.42
CA LYS A 2 -29.27 8.14 -10.23
C LYS A 2 -29.15 9.34 -11.20
N SER A 3 -29.57 9.18 -12.47
CA SER A 3 -29.54 10.25 -13.47
C SER A 3 -30.52 11.39 -13.20
N VAL A 4 -31.74 11.06 -12.73
CA VAL A 4 -32.78 12.02 -12.36
C VAL A 4 -32.37 12.79 -11.11
N GLN A 5 -31.84 12.08 -10.10
CA GLN A 5 -31.38 12.69 -8.85
C GLN A 5 -30.20 13.65 -9.07
N ARG A 6 -29.24 13.30 -9.94
CA ARG A 6 -28.16 14.21 -10.37
C ARG A 6 -28.69 15.44 -11.12
N GLN A 7 -29.72 15.26 -11.95
CA GLN A 7 -30.34 16.36 -12.68
C GLN A 7 -31.05 17.35 -11.74
N ASP A 8 -31.68 16.84 -10.68
CA ASP A 8 -32.35 17.66 -9.67
C ASP A 8 -31.36 18.38 -8.75
N HIS A 9 -30.26 17.73 -8.35
CA HIS A 9 -29.17 18.38 -7.62
C HIS A 9 -28.52 19.51 -8.43
N SER A 10 -28.33 19.31 -9.74
CA SER A 10 -27.78 20.34 -10.63
C SER A 10 -28.68 21.59 -10.73
N LYS A 11 -30.01 21.39 -10.81
CA LYS A 11 -30.97 22.51 -10.81
C LYS A 11 -30.99 23.24 -9.46
N ALA A 12 -31.01 22.50 -8.36
CA ALA A 12 -30.98 23.07 -7.01
C ALA A 12 -29.70 23.90 -6.77
N ALA A 13 -28.54 23.37 -7.16
CA ALA A 13 -27.27 24.10 -7.06
C ALA A 13 -27.28 25.40 -7.88
N LYS A 14 -27.89 25.40 -9.08
CA LYS A 14 -28.06 26.62 -9.88
C LYS A 14 -28.93 27.66 -9.18
N GLN A 15 -30.03 27.23 -8.54
CA GLN A 15 -30.89 28.14 -7.77
C GLN A 15 -30.16 28.74 -6.57
N CYS A 16 -29.41 27.94 -5.80
CA CYS A 16 -28.57 28.46 -4.72
C CYS A 16 -27.56 29.50 -5.24
N LYS A 17 -26.90 29.25 -6.38
CA LYS A 17 -25.97 30.21 -7.00
C LYS A 17 -26.65 31.50 -7.43
N LEU A 18 -27.89 31.45 -7.93
CA LEU A 18 -28.66 32.65 -8.28
C LEU A 18 -29.03 33.47 -7.04
N ILE A 19 -29.38 32.83 -5.92
CA ILE A 19 -29.61 33.50 -4.64
C ILE A 19 -28.30 34.17 -4.18
N LEU A 20 -27.18 33.45 -4.20
CA LEU A 20 -25.88 33.96 -3.79
C LEU A 20 -25.33 35.09 -4.68
N ALA A 21 -25.76 35.17 -5.95
CA ALA A 21 -25.44 36.29 -6.83
C ALA A 21 -26.13 37.59 -6.39
N ARG A 22 -27.29 37.50 -5.73
CA ARG A 22 -28.03 38.65 -5.18
C ARG A 22 -27.70 38.91 -3.71
N GLU A 23 -27.46 37.85 -2.96
CA GLU A 23 -27.19 37.85 -1.52
C GLU A 23 -25.94 36.99 -1.21
N PRO A 24 -24.73 37.53 -1.41
CA PRO A 24 -23.50 36.74 -1.28
C PRO A 24 -23.26 36.13 0.11
N ASN A 25 -23.88 36.67 1.15
CA ASN A 25 -23.74 36.23 2.54
C ASN A 25 -24.98 35.49 3.06
N ASN A 26 -25.86 35.00 2.17
CA ASN A 26 -27.01 34.18 2.58
C ASN A 26 -26.51 32.82 3.09
N VAL A 27 -26.46 32.67 4.43
CA VAL A 27 -25.91 31.49 5.12
C VAL A 27 -26.63 30.20 4.74
N ASP A 28 -27.96 30.25 4.64
CA ASP A 28 -28.75 29.05 4.36
C ASP A 28 -28.56 28.60 2.90
N ALA A 29 -28.43 29.54 1.96
CA ALA A 29 -28.09 29.24 0.57
C ALA A 29 -26.65 28.70 0.41
N LEU A 30 -25.69 29.21 1.21
CA LEU A 30 -24.32 28.68 1.26
C LEU A 30 -24.29 27.25 1.82
N ASN A 31 -24.97 27.00 2.95
CA ASN A 31 -25.04 25.68 3.56
C ASN A 31 -25.74 24.66 2.64
N LEU A 32 -26.86 25.06 2.02
CA LEU A 32 -27.59 24.22 1.07
C LEU A 32 -26.74 23.91 -0.17
N LEU A 33 -26.02 24.88 -0.72
CA LEU A 33 -25.11 24.66 -1.85
C LEU A 33 -24.02 23.65 -1.49
N GLY A 34 -23.42 23.78 -0.31
CA GLY A 34 -22.46 22.82 0.24
C GLY A 34 -23.03 21.41 0.37
N GLY A 35 -24.21 21.28 1.00
CA GLY A 35 -24.92 20.00 1.13
C GLY A 35 -25.26 19.35 -0.21
N ILE A 36 -25.68 20.13 -1.21
CA ILE A 36 -25.93 19.61 -2.57
C ILE A 36 -24.64 19.08 -3.21
N HIS A 37 -23.51 19.77 -3.00
CA HIS A 37 -22.22 19.29 -3.48
C HIS A 37 -21.80 17.98 -2.80
N LEU A 38 -22.03 17.81 -1.50
CA LEU A 38 -21.81 16.55 -0.78
C LEU A 38 -22.68 15.41 -1.32
N MET A 39 -23.99 15.64 -1.49
CA MET A 39 -24.91 14.64 -2.05
C MET A 39 -24.60 14.29 -3.51
N SER A 40 -23.80 15.12 -4.18
CA SER A 40 -23.37 14.90 -5.56
C SER A 40 -21.95 14.36 -5.65
N GLU A 41 -21.33 13.94 -4.55
CA GLU A 41 -19.94 13.43 -4.51
C GLU A 41 -18.93 14.44 -5.11
N ASN A 42 -19.16 15.73 -4.86
CA ASN A 42 -18.30 16.83 -5.30
C ASN A 42 -17.76 17.60 -4.07
N GLU A 43 -17.08 16.89 -3.18
CA GLU A 43 -16.71 17.37 -1.85
C GLU A 43 -15.77 18.59 -1.92
N ALA A 44 -14.89 18.64 -2.92
CA ALA A 44 -14.04 19.81 -3.17
C ALA A 44 -14.83 21.10 -3.43
N LEU A 45 -15.98 21.01 -4.13
CA LEU A 45 -16.85 22.16 -4.38
C LEU A 45 -17.71 22.52 -3.16
N ALA A 46 -17.85 21.62 -2.19
CA ALA A 46 -18.60 21.89 -0.96
C ALA A 46 -17.80 22.73 0.04
N VAL A 47 -16.47 22.67 0.03
CA VAL A 47 -15.62 23.29 1.06
C VAL A 47 -15.77 24.81 1.13
N ASP A 48 -15.61 25.54 0.03
CA ASP A 48 -15.70 27.02 0.02
C ASP A 48 -17.05 27.57 0.53
N PRO A 49 -18.21 27.14 -0.01
CA PRO A 49 -19.49 27.66 0.47
C PRO A 49 -19.72 27.31 1.95
N LEU A 50 -19.27 26.14 2.42
CA LEU A 50 -19.42 25.74 3.83
C LEU A 50 -18.47 26.50 4.76
N LEU A 51 -17.24 26.80 4.33
CA LEU A 51 -16.33 27.68 5.08
C LEU A 51 -16.92 29.08 5.24
N ARG A 52 -17.51 29.63 4.17
CA ARG A 52 -18.20 30.93 4.21
C ARG A 52 -19.46 30.90 5.08
N ALA A 53 -20.25 29.82 5.01
CA ALA A 53 -21.40 29.65 5.90
C ALA A 53 -20.95 29.61 7.37
N HIS A 54 -19.85 28.89 7.64
CA HIS A 54 -19.28 28.75 8.98
C HIS A 54 -18.71 30.07 9.51
N SER A 55 -18.05 30.88 8.69
CA SER A 55 -17.52 32.19 9.12
C SER A 55 -18.63 33.18 9.48
N LEU A 56 -19.80 33.08 8.83
CA LEU A 56 -20.97 33.88 9.11
C LEU A 56 -21.78 33.37 10.32
N ARG A 57 -21.78 32.06 10.57
CA ARG A 57 -22.51 31.43 11.69
C ARG A 57 -21.68 30.27 12.30
N PRO A 58 -20.65 30.57 13.12
CA PRO A 58 -19.70 29.55 13.58
C PRO A 58 -20.27 28.54 14.59
N GLY A 59 -21.40 28.86 15.23
CA GLY A 59 -22.04 27.99 16.23
C GLY A 59 -23.11 27.04 15.69
N ASP A 60 -23.34 27.01 14.37
CA ASP A 60 -24.37 26.17 13.75
C ASP A 60 -23.86 24.74 13.54
N ALA A 61 -24.46 23.79 14.26
CA ALA A 61 -24.05 22.39 14.24
C ALA A 61 -24.20 21.74 12.87
N ALA A 62 -25.24 22.10 12.10
CA ALA A 62 -25.48 21.53 10.78
C ALA A 62 -24.42 21.99 9.78
N ILE A 63 -24.03 23.28 9.84
CA ILE A 63 -22.95 23.82 9.02
C ILE A 63 -21.62 23.16 9.39
N GLN A 64 -21.33 23.00 10.68
CA GLN A 64 -20.11 22.33 11.13
C GLN A 64 -20.07 20.84 10.71
N CYS A 65 -21.18 20.12 10.81
CA CYS A 65 -21.27 18.74 10.34
C CYS A 65 -21.03 18.64 8.82
N ASN A 66 -21.70 19.46 8.02
CA ASN A 66 -21.51 19.49 6.57
C ASN A 66 -20.08 19.88 6.19
N LEU A 67 -19.50 20.89 6.85
CA LEU A 67 -18.11 21.30 6.61
C LEU A 67 -17.14 20.17 6.97
N GLY A 68 -17.35 19.49 8.09
CA GLY A 68 -16.57 18.31 8.48
C GLY A 68 -16.65 17.21 7.41
N ALA A 69 -17.85 16.92 6.89
CA ALA A 69 -18.04 15.94 5.83
C ALA A 69 -17.32 16.34 4.51
N ALA A 70 -17.37 17.62 4.15
CA ALA A 70 -16.66 18.14 2.96
C ALA A 70 -15.14 18.02 3.12
N LEU A 71 -14.62 18.38 4.29
CA LEU A 71 -13.20 18.27 4.62
C LEU A 71 -12.73 16.81 4.64
N ALA A 72 -13.54 15.89 5.19
CA ALA A 72 -13.26 14.46 5.15
C ALA A 72 -13.22 13.94 3.70
N GLY A 73 -14.14 14.38 2.83
CA GLY A 73 -14.16 14.01 1.42
C GLY A 73 -12.90 14.45 0.64
N VAL A 74 -12.31 15.59 1.02
CA VAL A 74 -11.01 16.04 0.48
C VAL A 74 -9.80 15.59 1.32
N LYS A 75 -9.98 14.57 2.18
CA LYS A 75 -8.94 13.94 3.01
C LYS A 75 -8.25 14.86 4.03
N ARG A 76 -8.89 15.97 4.42
CA ARG A 76 -8.44 16.87 5.49
C ARG A 76 -9.04 16.42 6.84
N PHE A 77 -8.64 15.23 7.29
CA PHE A 77 -9.31 14.52 8.36
C PHE A 77 -9.16 15.17 9.76
N GLU A 78 -8.03 15.81 10.03
CA GLU A 78 -7.78 16.53 11.30
C GLU A 78 -8.74 17.73 11.46
N GLU A 79 -8.97 18.47 10.37
CA GLU A 79 -9.91 19.58 10.36
C GLU A 79 -11.35 19.07 10.40
N ALA A 80 -11.65 17.99 9.69
CA ALA A 80 -12.95 17.32 9.77
C ALA A 80 -13.29 16.90 11.20
N GLU A 81 -12.36 16.27 11.91
CA GLU A 81 -12.53 15.89 13.32
C GLU A 81 -12.86 17.11 14.20
N THR A 82 -12.14 18.21 14.01
CA THR A 82 -12.37 19.45 14.76
C THR A 82 -13.80 19.98 14.56
N HIS A 83 -14.29 20.00 13.31
CA HIS A 83 -15.63 20.45 13.00
C HIS A 83 -16.72 19.49 13.51
N PHE A 84 -16.52 18.17 13.41
CA PHE A 84 -17.45 17.19 13.98
C PHE A 84 -17.52 17.28 15.50
N MET A 85 -16.40 17.46 16.20
CA MET A 85 -16.39 17.69 17.64
C MET A 85 -17.11 18.98 18.02
N GLY A 86 -16.93 20.05 17.24
CA GLY A 86 -17.68 21.30 17.38
C GLY A 86 -19.19 21.08 17.26
N ALA A 87 -19.63 20.39 16.21
CA ALA A 87 -21.03 20.09 15.98
C ALA A 87 -21.62 19.24 17.12
N LEU A 88 -20.92 18.17 17.52
CA LEU A 88 -21.36 17.25 18.59
C LEU A 88 -21.48 17.94 19.96
N SER A 89 -20.65 18.97 20.23
CA SER A 89 -20.75 19.76 21.46
C SER A 89 -22.05 20.57 21.55
N ARG A 90 -22.68 20.86 20.41
CA ARG A 90 -23.95 21.61 20.29
C ARG A 90 -25.16 20.70 20.22
N THR A 91 -25.00 19.51 19.64
CA THR A 91 -26.04 18.48 19.56
C THR A 91 -25.56 17.16 20.18
N PRO A 92 -25.40 17.10 21.52
CA PRO A 92 -24.97 15.86 22.17
C PRO A 92 -25.94 14.71 21.88
N GLY A 93 -25.42 13.58 21.39
CA GLY A 93 -26.23 12.40 21.08
C GLY A 93 -26.70 12.29 19.63
N ASP A 94 -26.32 13.23 18.76
CA ASP A 94 -26.53 13.10 17.31
C ASP A 94 -25.64 11.96 16.75
N MET A 95 -26.26 10.81 16.45
CA MET A 95 -25.57 9.60 16.04
C MET A 95 -24.92 9.74 14.66
N ASP A 96 -25.45 10.57 13.76
CA ASP A 96 -24.85 10.78 12.43
C ASP A 96 -23.52 11.51 12.56
N ILE A 97 -23.45 12.51 13.45
CA ILE A 97 -22.19 13.20 13.78
C ILE A 97 -21.21 12.22 14.46
N VAL A 98 -21.68 11.37 15.37
CA VAL A 98 -20.83 10.35 16.03
C VAL A 98 -20.23 9.38 15.00
N VAL A 99 -21.02 8.91 14.03
CA VAL A 99 -20.55 8.04 12.93
C VAL A 99 -19.51 8.75 12.08
N ASN A 100 -19.79 9.98 11.65
CA ASN A 100 -18.87 10.75 10.80
C ASN A 100 -17.55 11.06 11.52
N LEU A 101 -17.62 11.39 12.81
CA LEU A 101 -16.46 11.55 13.67
C LEU A 101 -15.66 10.23 13.80
N GLY A 102 -16.35 9.10 13.98
CA GLY A 102 -15.74 7.77 14.03
C GLY A 102 -14.99 7.42 12.74
N ARG A 103 -15.59 7.70 11.58
CA ARG A 103 -14.95 7.49 10.26
C ARG A 103 -13.73 8.39 10.07
N ALA A 104 -13.82 9.67 10.39
CA ALA A 104 -12.66 10.57 10.32
C ALA A 104 -11.51 10.11 11.23
N ARG A 105 -11.83 9.66 12.46
CA ARG A 105 -10.85 9.11 13.40
C ARG A 105 -10.19 7.84 12.89
N LEU A 106 -10.94 6.98 12.21
CA LEU A 106 -10.40 5.76 11.60
C LEU A 106 -9.35 6.10 10.53
N GLU A 107 -9.61 7.08 9.67
CA GLU A 107 -8.63 7.54 8.66
C GLU A 107 -7.39 8.20 9.29
N LEU A 108 -7.54 8.83 10.45
CA LEU A 108 -6.43 9.35 11.26
C LEU A 108 -5.64 8.27 12.02
N GLY A 109 -6.05 7.00 11.94
CA GLY A 109 -5.47 5.90 12.70
C GLY A 109 -5.78 5.93 14.20
N LYS A 110 -6.77 6.74 14.63
CA LYS A 110 -7.29 6.80 16.00
C LYS A 110 -8.31 5.68 16.23
N ASN A 111 -7.87 4.43 16.03
CA ASN A 111 -8.73 3.26 15.86
C ASN A 111 -9.63 2.98 17.08
N LYS A 112 -9.09 3.11 18.30
CA LYS A 112 -9.88 2.94 19.54
C LYS A 112 -11.01 3.96 19.65
N SER A 113 -10.71 5.24 19.41
CA SER A 113 -11.72 6.30 19.46
C SER A 113 -12.75 6.19 18.36
N ALA A 114 -12.38 5.65 17.19
CA ALA A 114 -13.35 5.29 16.15
C ALA A 114 -14.27 4.15 16.59
N LEU A 115 -13.70 3.10 17.19
CA LEU A 115 -14.46 1.96 17.71
C LEU A 115 -15.42 2.36 18.84
N GLU A 116 -15.03 3.30 19.72
CA GLU A 116 -15.91 3.90 20.73
C GLU A 116 -17.12 4.60 20.09
N SER A 117 -16.90 5.42 19.06
CA SER A 117 -17.98 6.07 18.30
C SER A 117 -18.94 5.04 17.70
N PHE A 118 -18.42 4.02 17.02
CA PHE A 118 -19.27 2.99 16.40
C PHE A 118 -20.00 2.14 17.46
N SER A 119 -19.35 1.83 18.58
CA SER A 119 -19.98 1.10 19.69
C SER A 119 -21.14 1.88 20.32
N ALA A 120 -21.04 3.21 20.44
CA ALA A 120 -22.12 4.05 20.91
C ALA A 120 -23.36 3.96 20.01
N VAL A 121 -23.15 3.93 18.68
CA VAL A 121 -24.23 3.78 17.70
C VAL A 121 -24.82 2.38 17.75
N LEU A 122 -23.98 1.34 17.85
CA LEU A 122 -24.42 -0.06 17.97
C LEU A 122 -25.12 -0.36 19.31
N ALA A 123 -24.95 0.46 20.34
CA ALA A 123 -25.72 0.33 21.59
C ALA A 123 -27.21 0.65 21.37
N VAL A 124 -27.53 1.52 20.42
CA VAL A 124 -28.91 1.91 20.07
C VAL A 124 -29.42 1.12 18.87
N ALA A 125 -28.59 0.96 17.84
CA ALA A 125 -28.91 0.27 16.59
C ALA A 125 -28.03 -0.97 16.43
N ARG A 126 -28.28 -1.99 17.26
CA ARG A 126 -27.44 -3.19 17.42
C ARG A 126 -27.02 -3.86 16.11
N ASP A 127 -27.92 -3.91 15.13
CA ASP A 127 -27.73 -4.65 13.89
C ASP A 127 -27.64 -3.73 12.66
N ASN A 128 -27.24 -2.47 12.84
CA ASN A 128 -26.93 -1.58 11.72
C ASN A 128 -25.69 -2.10 10.97
N VAL A 129 -25.91 -2.67 9.78
CA VAL A 129 -24.88 -3.34 8.97
C VAL A 129 -23.75 -2.40 8.59
N ASP A 130 -24.05 -1.16 8.19
CA ASP A 130 -23.02 -0.19 7.81
C ASP A 130 -22.07 0.12 8.96
N ILE A 131 -22.59 0.22 10.17
CA ILE A 131 -21.80 0.49 11.37
C ILE A 131 -21.07 -0.75 11.85
N LEU A 132 -21.65 -1.96 11.69
CA LEU A 132 -20.93 -3.20 11.95
C LEU A 132 -19.70 -3.33 11.03
N VAL A 133 -19.81 -2.96 9.76
CA VAL A 133 -18.68 -2.96 8.81
C VAL A 133 -17.62 -1.91 9.21
N ASP A 134 -18.04 -0.69 9.56
CA ASP A 134 -17.13 0.35 10.07
C ASP A 134 -16.41 -0.09 11.37
N ALA A 135 -17.14 -0.71 12.30
CA ALA A 135 -16.58 -1.25 13.54
C ALA A 135 -15.60 -2.40 13.28
N ALA A 136 -15.88 -3.26 12.30
CA ALA A 136 -14.94 -4.32 11.90
C ALA A 136 -13.62 -3.75 11.39
N ARG A 137 -13.70 -2.75 10.49
CA ARG A 137 -12.52 -2.07 9.95
C ARG A 137 -11.71 -1.38 11.06
N ALA A 138 -12.38 -0.73 12.01
CA ALA A 138 -11.72 -0.09 13.16
C ALA A 138 -11.08 -1.10 14.12
N ALA A 139 -11.77 -2.18 14.46
CA ALA A 139 -11.23 -3.24 15.32
C ALA A 139 -10.00 -3.90 14.69
N PHE A 140 -10.06 -4.18 13.38
CA PHE A 140 -8.93 -4.75 12.66
C PHE A 140 -7.73 -3.81 12.63
N ALA A 141 -7.95 -2.52 12.36
CA ALA A 141 -6.89 -1.52 12.40
C ALA A 141 -6.27 -1.34 13.80
N ASP A 142 -7.02 -1.59 14.88
CA ASP A 142 -6.50 -1.62 16.26
C ASP A 142 -5.71 -2.91 16.60
N GLY A 143 -5.67 -3.88 15.68
CA GLY A 143 -5.03 -5.19 15.88
C GLY A 143 -5.95 -6.25 16.52
N ASP A 144 -7.23 -5.94 16.75
CA ASP A 144 -8.22 -6.89 17.26
C ASP A 144 -8.96 -7.60 16.11
N ALA A 145 -8.26 -8.52 15.48
CA ALA A 145 -8.80 -9.36 14.41
C ALA A 145 -10.01 -10.19 14.85
N ALA A 146 -10.07 -10.62 16.12
CA ALA A 146 -11.14 -11.45 16.63
C ALA A 146 -12.47 -10.68 16.68
N SER A 147 -12.46 -9.45 17.21
CA SER A 147 -13.63 -8.58 17.20
C SER A 147 -14.04 -8.19 15.78
N ALA A 148 -13.07 -7.93 14.89
CA ALA A 148 -13.35 -7.59 13.50
C ALA A 148 -14.15 -8.69 12.78
N GLN A 149 -13.72 -9.96 12.93
CA GLN A 149 -14.44 -11.12 12.39
C GLN A 149 -15.83 -11.26 12.99
N LEU A 150 -16.00 -11.02 14.30
CA LEU A 150 -17.32 -11.07 14.94
C LEU A 150 -18.28 -10.02 14.37
N TYR A 151 -17.81 -8.78 14.17
CA TYR A 151 -18.62 -7.72 13.56
C TYR A 151 -19.02 -8.06 12.12
N LEU A 152 -18.09 -8.54 11.30
CA LEU A 152 -18.37 -8.96 9.92
C LEU A 152 -19.33 -10.14 9.86
N LYS A 153 -19.15 -11.14 10.70
CA LYS A 153 -20.08 -12.28 10.80
C LYS A 153 -21.49 -11.80 11.13
N ARG A 154 -21.63 -10.84 12.05
CA ARG A 154 -22.94 -10.24 12.37
C ARG A 154 -23.52 -9.47 11.20
N ALA A 155 -22.72 -8.67 10.50
CA ALA A 155 -23.12 -7.93 9.31
C ALA A 155 -23.62 -8.87 8.20
N LEU A 156 -22.83 -9.88 7.86
CA LEU A 156 -23.16 -10.88 6.82
C LEU A 156 -24.29 -11.83 7.22
N THR A 157 -24.56 -12.03 8.52
CA THR A 157 -25.76 -12.75 8.96
C THR A 157 -27.03 -11.95 8.66
N LYS A 158 -26.96 -10.61 8.76
CA LYS A 158 -28.12 -9.72 8.55
C LYS A 158 -28.34 -9.41 7.08
N GLU A 159 -27.27 -9.15 6.36
CA GLU A 159 -27.27 -8.91 4.93
C GLU A 159 -26.22 -9.80 4.26
N PRO A 160 -26.57 -11.06 3.91
CA PRO A 160 -25.65 -12.04 3.32
C PRO A 160 -25.09 -11.68 1.94
N GLN A 161 -25.56 -10.58 1.35
CA GLN A 161 -25.18 -10.12 0.02
C GLN A 161 -24.62 -8.69 0.07
N ASN A 162 -24.31 -8.15 1.27
CA ASN A 162 -23.81 -6.80 1.41
C ASN A 162 -22.39 -6.67 0.79
N PRO A 163 -22.21 -5.90 -0.30
CA PRO A 163 -20.92 -5.86 -1.00
C PRO A 163 -19.79 -5.28 -0.16
N ARG A 164 -20.11 -4.28 0.68
CA ARG A 164 -19.15 -3.59 1.53
C ARG A 164 -18.63 -4.52 2.64
N ALA A 165 -19.52 -5.32 3.23
CA ALA A 165 -19.17 -6.33 4.21
C ALA A 165 -18.29 -7.43 3.58
N HIS A 166 -18.62 -7.93 2.39
CA HIS A 166 -17.76 -8.91 1.72
C HIS A 166 -16.37 -8.35 1.39
N LYS A 167 -16.28 -7.11 0.90
CA LYS A 167 -14.99 -6.48 0.61
C LYS A 167 -14.09 -6.37 1.85
N GLU A 168 -14.64 -5.92 2.98
CA GLU A 168 -13.88 -5.88 4.24
C GLU A 168 -13.54 -7.30 4.74
N ASN A 169 -14.42 -8.28 4.55
CA ASN A 169 -14.15 -9.66 4.94
C ASN A 169 -13.02 -10.30 4.12
N ILE A 170 -12.99 -10.07 2.80
CA ILE A 170 -11.91 -10.52 1.90
C ILE A 170 -10.57 -9.98 2.39
N ARG A 171 -10.50 -8.68 2.67
CA ARG A 171 -9.30 -8.02 3.18
C ARG A 171 -8.84 -8.64 4.50
N ILE A 172 -9.73 -8.70 5.49
CA ILE A 172 -9.39 -9.19 6.83
C ILE A 172 -8.97 -10.66 6.77
N CYS A 173 -9.72 -11.53 6.09
CA CYS A 173 -9.39 -12.96 5.94
C CYS A 173 -8.04 -13.18 5.26
N SER A 174 -7.68 -12.34 4.27
CA SER A 174 -6.39 -12.41 3.58
C SER A 174 -5.21 -12.12 4.51
N GLU A 175 -5.38 -11.18 5.43
CA GLU A 175 -4.35 -10.80 6.40
C GLU A 175 -4.30 -11.76 7.61
N THR A 176 -5.43 -12.37 7.98
CA THR A 176 -5.57 -13.19 9.19
C THR A 176 -5.51 -14.71 8.95
N GLY A 177 -5.42 -15.13 7.68
CA GLY A 177 -5.20 -16.52 7.28
C GLY A 177 -6.47 -17.35 7.09
N GLN A 178 -7.67 -16.77 7.25
CA GLN A 178 -8.95 -17.45 7.02
C GLN A 178 -9.31 -17.50 5.53
N TYR A 179 -8.39 -18.02 4.73
CA TYR A 179 -8.44 -18.00 3.27
C TYR A 179 -9.70 -18.64 2.66
N ALA A 180 -10.22 -19.71 3.28
CA ALA A 180 -11.45 -20.36 2.80
C ALA A 180 -12.68 -19.44 2.91
N GLU A 181 -12.81 -18.69 4.01
CA GLU A 181 -13.88 -17.71 4.18
C GLU A 181 -13.70 -16.50 3.24
N GLY A 182 -12.45 -16.06 3.07
CA GLY A 182 -12.08 -15.04 2.08
C GLY A 182 -12.53 -15.43 0.68
N LEU A 183 -12.22 -16.65 0.21
CA LEU A 183 -12.66 -17.15 -1.10
C LEU A 183 -14.19 -17.23 -1.23
N SER A 184 -14.91 -17.59 -0.17
CA SER A 184 -16.38 -17.57 -0.18
C SER A 184 -16.93 -16.16 -0.34
N SER A 185 -16.29 -15.17 0.29
CA SER A 185 -16.67 -13.76 0.14
C SER A 185 -16.34 -13.22 -1.25
N VAL A 186 -15.18 -13.59 -1.81
CA VAL A 186 -14.81 -13.30 -3.21
C VAL A 186 -15.86 -13.86 -4.17
N ALA A 187 -16.25 -15.13 -4.01
CA ALA A 187 -17.24 -15.79 -4.88
C ALA A 187 -18.60 -15.07 -4.83
N THR A 188 -19.02 -14.62 -3.64
CA THR A 188 -20.26 -13.86 -3.49
C THR A 188 -20.16 -12.49 -4.15
N ALA A 189 -19.04 -11.78 -3.98
CA ALA A 189 -18.81 -10.48 -4.61
C ALA A 189 -18.76 -10.58 -6.15
N LEU A 190 -18.08 -11.58 -6.70
CA LEU A 190 -18.03 -11.85 -8.14
C LEU A 190 -19.39 -12.27 -8.73
N ALA A 191 -20.30 -12.82 -7.93
CA ALA A 191 -21.66 -13.09 -8.38
C ALA A 191 -22.49 -11.81 -8.60
N HIS A 192 -22.12 -10.69 -7.96
CA HIS A 192 -22.73 -9.38 -8.20
C HIS A 192 -22.04 -8.61 -9.32
N ASP A 193 -20.71 -8.68 -9.39
CA ASP A 193 -19.90 -8.07 -10.44
C ASP A 193 -18.80 -9.02 -10.90
N GLU A 194 -19.11 -9.82 -11.92
CA GLU A 194 -18.18 -10.79 -12.51
C GLU A 194 -16.99 -10.11 -13.22
N ASN A 195 -17.10 -8.81 -13.49
CA ASN A 195 -16.16 -8.03 -14.27
C ASN A 195 -15.30 -7.08 -13.43
N ASP A 196 -15.39 -7.13 -12.10
CA ASP A 196 -14.50 -6.38 -11.22
C ASP A 196 -13.08 -6.99 -11.25
N PRO A 197 -12.08 -6.32 -11.86
CA PRO A 197 -10.71 -6.83 -11.91
C PRO A 197 -10.08 -6.98 -10.52
N ALA A 198 -10.46 -6.14 -9.55
CA ALA A 198 -9.88 -6.18 -8.21
C ALA A 198 -10.27 -7.46 -7.46
N LEU A 199 -11.49 -7.97 -7.65
CA LEU A 199 -11.93 -9.22 -7.04
C LEU A 199 -11.16 -10.44 -7.58
N HIS A 200 -10.79 -10.44 -8.86
CA HIS A 200 -9.93 -11.48 -9.44
C HIS A 200 -8.52 -11.44 -8.87
N VAL A 201 -7.97 -10.24 -8.63
CA VAL A 201 -6.68 -10.05 -7.94
C VAL A 201 -6.75 -10.56 -6.50
N ASP A 202 -7.78 -10.19 -5.73
CA ASP A 202 -7.97 -10.65 -4.36
C ASP A 202 -8.07 -12.19 -4.30
N LYS A 203 -8.82 -12.79 -5.24
CA LYS A 203 -8.91 -14.24 -5.40
C LYS A 203 -7.52 -14.87 -5.61
N ALA A 204 -6.75 -14.31 -6.55
CA ALA A 204 -5.44 -14.80 -6.91
C ALA A 204 -4.44 -14.71 -5.75
N LEU A 205 -4.47 -13.62 -4.98
CA LEU A 205 -3.64 -13.44 -3.80
C LEU A 205 -3.98 -14.48 -2.71
N ILE A 206 -5.27 -14.73 -2.45
CA ILE A 206 -5.69 -15.75 -1.49
C ILE A 206 -5.28 -17.16 -1.96
N LEU A 207 -5.48 -17.49 -3.23
CA LEU A 207 -5.07 -18.77 -3.81
C LEU A 207 -3.56 -18.98 -3.75
N SER A 208 -2.78 -17.91 -3.94
CA SER A 208 -1.32 -17.94 -3.79
C SER A 208 -0.90 -18.30 -2.36
N ARG A 209 -1.60 -17.77 -1.36
CA ARG A 209 -1.35 -18.12 0.06
C ARG A 209 -1.75 -19.55 0.42
N LEU A 210 -2.69 -20.12 -0.33
CA LEU A 210 -3.08 -21.53 -0.25
C LEU A 210 -2.19 -22.44 -1.11
N GLU A 211 -1.12 -21.91 -1.72
CA GLU A 211 -0.20 -22.62 -2.62
C GLU A 211 -0.89 -23.26 -3.85
N ARG A 212 -2.09 -22.76 -4.20
CA ARG A 212 -2.84 -23.16 -5.40
C ARG A 212 -2.40 -22.31 -6.57
N TYR A 213 -1.13 -22.47 -6.97
CA TYR A 213 -0.47 -21.55 -7.89
C TYR A 213 -1.11 -21.49 -9.29
N ASP A 214 -1.52 -22.62 -9.86
CA ASP A 214 -2.18 -22.63 -11.18
C ASP A 214 -3.51 -21.86 -11.19
N ASP A 215 -4.32 -22.04 -10.13
CA ASP A 215 -5.58 -21.31 -9.97
C ASP A 215 -5.33 -19.82 -9.71
N ALA A 216 -4.25 -19.50 -9.00
CA ALA A 216 -3.84 -18.12 -8.75
C ALA A 216 -3.41 -17.42 -10.04
N LEU A 217 -2.57 -18.06 -10.87
CA LEU A 217 -2.16 -17.53 -12.17
C LEU A 217 -3.36 -17.30 -13.08
N THR A 218 -4.28 -18.27 -13.16
CA THR A 218 -5.54 -18.13 -13.92
C THR A 218 -6.35 -16.92 -13.44
N SER A 219 -6.47 -16.74 -12.12
CA SER A 219 -7.21 -15.60 -11.55
C SER A 219 -6.50 -14.26 -11.78
N PHE A 220 -5.16 -14.22 -11.78
CA PHE A 220 -4.42 -13.02 -12.20
C PHE A 220 -4.63 -12.70 -13.67
N ASP A 221 -4.64 -13.72 -14.55
CA ASP A 221 -4.91 -13.55 -15.97
C ASP A 221 -6.33 -13.03 -16.21
N ASP A 222 -7.32 -13.53 -15.48
CA ASP A 222 -8.70 -13.03 -15.51
C ASP A 222 -8.80 -11.55 -15.10
N GLY A 223 -8.04 -11.15 -14.07
CA GLY A 223 -7.94 -9.75 -13.63
C GLY A 223 -7.28 -8.87 -14.68
N LEU A 224 -6.17 -9.32 -15.26
CA LEU A 224 -5.43 -8.60 -16.30
C LEU A 224 -6.17 -8.52 -17.65
N ALA A 225 -7.04 -9.48 -17.95
CA ALA A 225 -7.92 -9.40 -19.12
C ALA A 225 -8.94 -8.25 -18.99
N ARG A 226 -9.31 -7.87 -17.76
CA ARG A 226 -10.29 -6.81 -17.45
C ARG A 226 -9.62 -5.45 -17.19
N ASP A 227 -8.46 -5.47 -16.54
CA ASP A 227 -7.59 -4.30 -16.36
C ASP A 227 -6.14 -4.67 -16.73
N PRO A 228 -5.77 -4.52 -18.02
CA PRO A 228 -4.43 -4.85 -18.49
C PRO A 228 -3.33 -4.05 -17.79
N ASP A 229 -3.63 -2.85 -17.29
CA ASP A 229 -2.67 -1.93 -16.68
C ASP A 229 -2.59 -2.08 -15.16
N SER A 230 -3.33 -3.03 -14.58
CA SER A 230 -3.26 -3.35 -13.15
C SER A 230 -1.87 -3.82 -12.75
N ALA A 231 -1.08 -2.89 -12.23
CA ALA A 231 0.28 -3.17 -11.82
C ALA A 231 0.35 -4.09 -10.58
N ASP A 232 -0.70 -4.11 -9.75
CA ASP A 232 -0.80 -5.02 -8.61
C ASP A 232 -1.10 -6.45 -9.07
N ALA A 233 -1.95 -6.62 -10.10
CA ALA A 233 -2.17 -7.92 -10.74
C ALA A 233 -0.90 -8.44 -11.41
N ARG A 234 -0.20 -7.60 -12.20
CA ARG A 234 1.08 -7.96 -12.82
C ARG A 234 2.10 -8.36 -11.76
N PHE A 235 2.30 -7.53 -10.72
CA PHE A 235 3.28 -7.84 -9.69
C PHE A 235 2.92 -9.11 -8.90
N GLY A 236 1.64 -9.32 -8.56
CA GLY A 236 1.19 -10.56 -7.94
C GLY A 236 1.47 -11.80 -8.81
N ARG A 237 1.13 -11.73 -10.10
CA ARG A 237 1.41 -12.79 -11.09
C ARG A 237 2.91 -13.05 -11.23
N ALA A 238 3.73 -11.99 -11.21
CA ALA A 238 5.18 -12.07 -11.24
C ALA A 238 5.70 -12.95 -10.10
N LEU A 239 5.29 -12.66 -8.87
CA LEU A 239 5.75 -13.39 -7.69
C LEU A 239 5.37 -14.88 -7.76
N VAL A 240 4.15 -15.20 -8.20
CA VAL A 240 3.73 -16.59 -8.37
C VAL A 240 4.53 -17.31 -9.44
N ASN A 241 4.73 -16.68 -10.60
CA ASN A 241 5.57 -17.23 -11.66
C ASN A 241 7.00 -17.50 -11.18
N LEU A 242 7.61 -16.55 -10.46
CA LEU A 242 8.95 -16.70 -9.92
C LEU A 242 9.04 -17.83 -8.87
N MET A 243 8.03 -18.00 -8.01
CA MET A 243 7.97 -19.12 -7.06
C MET A 243 7.84 -20.47 -7.77
N CYS A 244 7.13 -20.52 -8.90
CA CYS A 244 6.95 -21.75 -9.68
C CYS A 244 8.14 -22.06 -10.61
N GLY A 245 9.12 -21.18 -10.72
CA GLY A 245 10.26 -21.32 -11.64
C GLY A 245 9.97 -20.85 -13.07
N ASN A 246 8.85 -20.18 -13.31
CA ASN A 246 8.49 -19.56 -14.59
C ASN A 246 9.18 -18.19 -14.70
N PHE A 247 10.52 -18.20 -14.72
CA PHE A 247 11.36 -17.00 -14.62
C PHE A 247 11.10 -15.99 -15.74
N ALA A 248 10.93 -16.42 -16.98
CA ALA A 248 10.73 -15.51 -18.11
C ALA A 248 9.46 -14.64 -17.92
N ALA A 249 8.32 -15.28 -17.64
CA ALA A 249 7.07 -14.58 -17.36
C ALA A 249 7.14 -13.79 -16.05
N GLY A 250 7.77 -14.38 -15.03
CA GLY A 250 7.98 -13.75 -13.72
C GLY A 250 8.73 -12.43 -13.83
N TRP A 251 9.88 -12.41 -14.50
CA TRP A 251 10.70 -11.20 -14.63
C TRP A 251 10.05 -10.12 -15.49
N GLN A 252 9.30 -10.51 -16.53
CA GLN A 252 8.56 -9.57 -17.36
C GLN A 252 7.52 -8.79 -16.54
N ASP A 253 6.75 -9.48 -15.71
CA ASP A 253 5.74 -8.83 -14.89
C ASP A 253 6.32 -8.15 -13.64
N TYR A 254 7.49 -8.61 -13.15
CA TYR A 254 8.18 -8.05 -11.98
C TYR A 254 8.58 -6.58 -12.18
N LEU A 255 8.67 -6.16 -13.44
CA LEU A 255 8.77 -4.76 -13.83
C LEU A 255 7.68 -3.90 -13.14
N ALA A 256 6.46 -4.42 -12.93
CA ALA A 256 5.32 -3.68 -12.35
C ALA A 256 5.39 -3.44 -10.84
N ARG A 257 6.47 -3.83 -10.15
CA ARG A 257 6.62 -3.63 -8.70
C ARG A 257 6.45 -2.17 -8.27
N GLN A 258 6.10 -1.96 -7.01
CA GLN A 258 5.79 -0.63 -6.47
C GLN A 258 6.99 0.31 -6.44
N SER A 259 8.21 -0.18 -6.16
CA SER A 259 9.39 0.66 -5.96
C SER A 259 9.76 1.55 -7.14
N VAL A 260 9.51 1.10 -8.37
CA VAL A 260 9.81 1.87 -9.59
C VAL A 260 8.68 2.82 -9.97
N ARG A 261 7.52 2.70 -9.30
CA ARG A 261 6.32 3.54 -9.48
C ARG A 261 6.20 4.61 -8.40
N ASP A 262 6.74 4.36 -7.22
CA ASP A 262 6.66 5.26 -6.08
C ASP A 262 7.57 6.48 -6.30
N ALA A 263 6.95 7.66 -6.42
CA ALA A 263 7.67 8.92 -6.58
C ALA A 263 8.44 9.32 -5.33
N ASP A 264 8.01 8.84 -4.16
CA ASP A 264 8.62 9.13 -2.86
C ASP A 264 9.71 8.10 -2.49
N ALA A 265 9.90 7.06 -3.31
CA ALA A 265 10.95 6.07 -3.06
C ALA A 265 12.36 6.70 -3.16
N PRO A 266 13.30 6.29 -2.29
CA PRO A 266 14.70 6.64 -2.44
C PRO A 266 15.19 6.29 -3.85
N ASN A 267 15.89 7.23 -4.50
CA ASN A 267 16.36 7.12 -5.88
C ASN A 267 15.27 7.01 -6.96
N SER A 268 14.03 7.42 -6.66
CA SER A 268 12.96 7.49 -7.67
C SER A 268 13.34 8.44 -8.81
N MET A 269 13.31 7.91 -10.04
CA MET A 269 13.60 8.70 -11.24
C MET A 269 12.44 9.63 -11.63
N ALA A 270 11.23 9.33 -11.14
CA ALA A 270 10.04 10.13 -11.40
C ALA A 270 10.17 11.55 -10.83
N ALA A 271 10.72 11.69 -9.62
CA ALA A 271 11.02 12.99 -9.00
C ALA A 271 12.03 13.83 -9.81
N ALA A 272 12.90 13.17 -10.61
CA ALA A 272 13.88 13.81 -11.49
C ALA A 272 13.36 14.02 -12.94
N GLY A 273 12.09 13.72 -13.22
CA GLY A 273 11.50 13.84 -14.57
C GLY A 273 12.10 12.87 -15.59
N ARG A 274 12.66 11.73 -15.13
CA ARG A 274 13.35 10.72 -15.94
C ARG A 274 12.66 9.36 -15.80
N SER A 275 12.87 8.48 -16.77
CA SER A 275 12.33 7.12 -16.77
C SER A 275 13.43 6.07 -16.90
N TYR A 276 13.19 4.90 -16.32
CA TYR A 276 14.04 3.74 -16.54
C TYR A 276 13.83 3.17 -17.96
N HIS A 277 14.86 2.54 -18.50
CA HIS A 277 14.76 1.66 -19.66
C HIS A 277 14.08 0.36 -19.24
N ARG A 278 13.13 -0.11 -20.05
CA ARG A 278 12.18 -1.19 -19.67
C ARG A 278 12.09 -2.34 -20.66
N ASN A 279 12.89 -2.32 -21.71
CA ASN A 279 12.97 -3.39 -22.70
C ASN A 279 14.27 -4.18 -22.50
N THR A 280 14.35 -5.39 -23.04
CA THR A 280 15.59 -6.15 -23.06
C THR A 280 16.73 -5.34 -23.69
N LEU A 281 17.89 -5.32 -23.04
CA LEU A 281 19.08 -4.65 -23.55
C LEU A 281 19.70 -5.44 -24.70
N PRO A 282 20.35 -4.75 -25.66
CA PRO A 282 21.12 -5.40 -26.72
C PRO A 282 22.13 -6.43 -26.19
N THR A 283 22.45 -7.42 -27.03
CA THR A 283 23.50 -8.41 -26.74
C THR A 283 24.90 -7.81 -26.84
N ASP A 284 25.08 -6.77 -27.67
CA ASP A 284 26.31 -5.99 -27.77
C ASP A 284 26.07 -4.59 -27.17
N LEU A 285 26.78 -4.30 -26.09
CA LEU A 285 26.79 -3.02 -25.38
C LEU A 285 28.17 -2.35 -25.46
N SER A 286 29.02 -2.72 -26.42
CA SER A 286 30.35 -2.17 -26.58
C SER A 286 30.32 -0.64 -26.67
N GLY A 287 31.06 0.01 -25.76
CA GLY A 287 31.16 1.47 -25.69
C GLY A 287 29.94 2.17 -25.09
N LYS A 288 28.94 1.43 -24.60
CA LYS A 288 27.75 1.97 -23.95
C LYS A 288 27.99 2.19 -22.46
N ARG A 289 27.41 3.27 -21.93
CA ARG A 289 27.41 3.59 -20.49
C ARG A 289 26.05 3.24 -19.89
N VAL A 290 26.04 2.32 -18.93
CA VAL A 290 24.80 1.87 -18.26
C VAL A 290 24.83 2.30 -16.79
N LEU A 291 23.84 3.08 -16.39
CA LEU A 291 23.58 3.40 -14.99
C LEU A 291 22.59 2.40 -14.41
N VAL A 292 23.01 1.69 -13.36
CA VAL A 292 22.17 0.81 -12.56
C VAL A 292 21.83 1.52 -11.25
N VAL A 293 20.55 1.61 -10.91
CA VAL A 293 20.06 2.34 -9.72
C VAL A 293 19.37 1.38 -8.75
N ALA A 294 19.77 1.41 -7.48
CA ALA A 294 19.09 0.69 -6.41
C ALA A 294 17.66 1.23 -6.19
N ASP A 295 16.67 0.32 -6.23
CA ASP A 295 15.25 0.62 -6.00
C ASP A 295 14.61 -0.30 -4.94
N GLN A 296 15.38 -1.20 -4.32
CA GLN A 296 14.89 -2.21 -3.38
C GLN A 296 15.67 -2.17 -2.05
N GLY A 297 15.34 -3.05 -1.11
CA GLY A 297 16.06 -3.17 0.15
C GLY A 297 17.50 -3.65 -0.02
N LEU A 298 18.32 -3.48 1.03
CA LEU A 298 19.75 -3.81 1.00
C LEU A 298 20.05 -5.26 0.60
N GLY A 299 19.21 -6.21 1.03
CA GLY A 299 19.38 -7.62 0.68
C GLY A 299 19.11 -7.88 -0.80
N ASP A 300 18.10 -7.23 -1.35
CA ASP A 300 17.74 -7.30 -2.77
C ASP A 300 18.80 -6.64 -3.63
N GLU A 301 19.44 -5.56 -3.15
CA GLU A 301 20.59 -4.97 -3.84
C GLU A 301 21.69 -6.02 -4.08
N LEU A 302 22.08 -6.74 -3.03
CA LEU A 302 23.09 -7.79 -3.13
C LEU A 302 22.62 -8.96 -4.00
N PHE A 303 21.33 -9.28 -3.96
CA PHE A 303 20.75 -10.33 -4.79
C PHE A 303 20.83 -9.94 -6.27
N PHE A 304 20.26 -8.80 -6.68
CA PHE A 304 20.15 -8.43 -8.09
C PHE A 304 21.47 -7.95 -8.71
N LEU A 305 22.44 -7.48 -7.91
CA LEU A 305 23.76 -7.11 -8.41
C LEU A 305 24.50 -8.26 -9.12
N ARG A 306 24.13 -9.51 -8.87
CA ARG A 306 24.66 -10.68 -9.61
C ARG A 306 24.45 -10.57 -11.12
N PHE A 307 23.39 -9.89 -11.55
CA PHE A 307 23.07 -9.71 -12.98
C PHE A 307 23.84 -8.55 -13.61
N ALA A 308 24.42 -7.64 -12.83
CA ALA A 308 25.17 -6.49 -13.36
C ALA A 308 26.43 -6.93 -14.12
N GLY A 309 27.03 -8.07 -13.76
CA GLY A 309 28.19 -8.63 -14.48
C GLY A 309 27.90 -8.94 -15.95
N HIS A 310 26.66 -9.34 -16.28
CA HIS A 310 26.26 -9.65 -17.65
C HIS A 310 26.30 -8.42 -18.55
N LEU A 311 26.12 -7.22 -18.00
CA LEU A 311 26.24 -5.98 -18.77
C LEU A 311 27.69 -5.74 -19.19
N ARG A 312 28.65 -6.02 -18.30
CA ARG A 312 30.09 -5.87 -18.58
C ARG A 312 30.58 -6.93 -19.57
N GLU A 313 30.09 -8.16 -19.44
CA GLU A 313 30.37 -9.24 -20.41
C GLU A 313 29.90 -8.88 -21.83
N ARG A 314 28.85 -8.06 -21.95
CA ARG A 314 28.37 -7.48 -23.22
C ARG A 314 29.13 -6.23 -23.66
N GLY A 315 30.18 -5.80 -22.94
CA GLY A 315 31.02 -4.66 -23.30
C GLY A 315 30.58 -3.29 -22.77
N ALA A 316 29.58 -3.23 -21.88
CA ALA A 316 29.16 -1.98 -21.25
C ALA A 316 30.14 -1.49 -20.19
N HIS A 317 30.27 -0.17 -20.06
CA HIS A 317 30.79 0.48 -18.86
C HIS A 317 29.66 0.68 -17.86
N VAL A 318 29.73 0.04 -16.69
CA VAL A 318 28.63 -0.03 -15.73
C VAL A 318 28.92 0.82 -14.50
N THR A 319 28.08 1.82 -14.27
CA THR A 319 28.06 2.59 -13.02
C THR A 319 26.88 2.11 -12.17
N TYR A 320 27.14 1.71 -10.92
CA TYR A 320 26.11 1.37 -9.95
C TYR A 320 25.92 2.49 -8.92
N ARG A 321 24.68 2.84 -8.64
CA ARG A 321 24.28 3.73 -7.54
C ARG A 321 23.64 2.93 -6.43
N SER A 322 24.41 2.75 -5.35
CA SER A 322 24.02 1.95 -4.18
C SER A 322 23.49 2.80 -3.04
N ASP A 323 22.81 2.15 -2.09
CA ASP A 323 22.62 2.72 -0.76
C ASP A 323 23.99 2.98 -0.08
N GLU A 324 24.11 4.10 0.62
CA GLU A 324 25.34 4.53 1.29
C GLU A 324 25.92 3.47 2.24
N ARG A 325 25.04 2.68 2.86
CA ARG A 325 25.41 1.61 3.81
C ARG A 325 26.17 0.47 3.13
N LEU A 326 25.91 0.21 1.85
CA LEU A 326 26.57 -0.86 1.09
C LEU A 326 27.79 -0.38 0.32
N THR A 327 27.90 0.92 0.01
CA THR A 327 28.96 1.50 -0.83
C THR A 327 30.38 1.05 -0.45
N PRO A 328 30.85 1.14 0.81
CA PRO A 328 32.22 0.76 1.17
C PRO A 328 32.49 -0.74 0.95
N MET A 329 31.46 -1.57 1.12
CA MET A 329 31.55 -3.00 0.93
C MET A 329 31.59 -3.34 -0.56
N LEU A 330 30.70 -2.76 -1.36
CA LEU A 330 30.59 -3.05 -2.79
C LEU A 330 31.79 -2.56 -3.60
N ARG A 331 32.42 -1.44 -3.22
CA ARG A 331 33.69 -0.97 -3.84
C ARG A 331 34.81 -1.99 -3.80
N ARG A 332 34.83 -2.85 -2.77
CA ARG A 332 35.82 -3.93 -2.64
C ARG A 332 35.49 -5.14 -3.51
N ALA A 333 34.21 -5.32 -3.88
CA ALA A 333 33.72 -6.47 -4.61
C ALA A 333 33.99 -6.41 -6.13
N LYS A 334 34.26 -5.21 -6.68
CA LYS A 334 34.62 -4.99 -8.10
C LYS A 334 33.65 -5.64 -9.11
N ILE A 335 32.35 -5.62 -8.78
CA ILE A 335 31.28 -6.22 -9.60
C ILE A 335 31.01 -5.36 -10.85
N VAL A 336 31.07 -4.04 -10.66
CA VAL A 336 30.85 -3.01 -11.69
C VAL A 336 32.08 -2.12 -11.80
N ASP A 337 32.13 -1.27 -12.84
CA ASP A 337 33.28 -0.40 -13.10
C ASP A 337 33.33 0.80 -12.13
N GLU A 338 32.16 1.34 -11.76
CA GLU A 338 32.04 2.48 -10.85
C GLU A 338 30.92 2.27 -9.82
N ILE A 339 31.14 2.74 -8.58
CA ILE A 339 30.13 2.72 -7.51
C ILE A 339 30.02 4.10 -6.87
N HIS A 340 28.86 4.72 -7.07
CA HIS A 340 28.49 6.00 -6.51
C HIS A 340 27.42 5.83 -5.43
N ALA A 341 27.39 6.77 -4.48
CA ALA A 341 26.37 6.83 -3.46
C ALA A 341 25.59 8.15 -3.59
N GLY A 342 24.34 8.16 -3.15
CA GLY A 342 23.49 9.36 -3.19
C GLY A 342 22.89 9.65 -4.57
N PRO A 343 22.33 10.87 -4.77
CA PRO A 343 21.52 11.24 -5.94
C PRO A 343 22.35 11.55 -7.20
N GLU A 344 21.75 11.35 -8.38
CA GLU A 344 22.40 11.54 -9.69
C GLU A 344 22.94 12.96 -9.88
N GLN A 345 24.16 13.11 -10.40
CA GLN A 345 24.82 14.41 -10.60
C GLN A 345 24.87 14.83 -12.08
N GLY A 346 23.79 14.60 -12.84
CA GLY A 346 23.68 15.08 -14.22
C GLY A 346 24.61 14.39 -15.23
N GLU A 347 25.05 13.17 -14.92
CA GLU A 347 25.90 12.34 -15.77
C GLU A 347 25.12 11.82 -17.00
N ASP A 348 25.80 11.71 -18.14
CA ASP A 348 25.20 11.17 -19.36
C ASP A 348 25.41 9.66 -19.49
N TYR A 349 24.33 8.93 -19.77
CA TYR A 349 24.26 7.48 -19.82
C TYR A 349 23.34 7.06 -20.98
N ASP A 350 23.78 6.07 -21.77
CA ASP A 350 22.98 5.49 -22.86
C ASP A 350 21.74 4.76 -22.31
N PHE A 351 21.90 4.05 -21.20
CA PHE A 351 20.82 3.33 -20.53
C PHE A 351 20.80 3.63 -19.03
N ARG A 352 19.61 3.88 -18.49
CA ARG A 352 19.35 4.01 -17.06
C ARG A 352 18.38 2.91 -16.68
N VAL A 353 18.78 2.01 -15.79
CA VAL A 353 18.01 0.82 -15.45
C VAL A 353 17.84 0.71 -13.94
N SER A 354 16.69 0.19 -13.54
CA SER A 354 16.47 -0.19 -12.15
C SER A 354 17.14 -1.54 -11.89
N LEU A 355 17.77 -1.68 -10.72
CA LEU A 355 18.49 -2.89 -10.35
C LEU A 355 17.58 -4.13 -10.36
N GLY A 356 16.37 -4.02 -9.82
CA GLY A 356 15.41 -5.12 -9.81
C GLY A 356 14.90 -5.54 -11.19
N ASP A 357 15.12 -4.73 -12.24
CA ASP A 357 14.76 -5.07 -13.62
C ASP A 357 15.83 -5.91 -14.31
N LEU A 358 17.06 -5.93 -13.80
CA LEU A 358 18.20 -6.56 -14.48
C LEU A 358 17.94 -7.98 -14.98
N PRO A 359 17.29 -8.90 -14.24
CA PRO A 359 17.01 -10.24 -14.76
C PRO A 359 16.24 -10.20 -16.08
N PHE A 360 15.19 -9.39 -16.18
CA PHE A 360 14.44 -9.21 -17.43
C PHE A 360 15.30 -8.53 -18.51
N LEU A 361 15.99 -7.45 -18.15
CA LEU A 361 16.74 -6.63 -19.11
C LEU A 361 17.90 -7.40 -19.77
N VAL A 362 18.54 -8.32 -19.03
CA VAL A 362 19.56 -9.22 -19.58
C VAL A 362 18.95 -10.47 -20.22
N GLY A 363 17.63 -10.65 -20.18
CA GLY A 363 16.95 -11.78 -20.80
C GLY A 363 17.12 -13.09 -20.04
N ALA A 364 17.28 -13.05 -18.71
CA ALA A 364 17.29 -14.25 -17.89
C ALA A 364 15.92 -14.95 -17.96
N GLY A 365 15.91 -16.24 -18.26
CA GLY A 365 14.70 -17.04 -18.44
C GLY A 365 14.74 -18.40 -17.72
N ASP A 366 13.82 -19.29 -18.11
CA ASP A 366 13.50 -20.52 -17.36
C ASP A 366 14.65 -21.55 -17.31
N ASN A 367 15.50 -21.57 -18.32
CA ASN A 367 16.61 -22.53 -18.43
C ASN A 367 17.98 -21.93 -18.08
N ASP A 368 18.04 -20.67 -17.68
CA ASP A 368 19.30 -20.02 -17.39
C ASP A 368 19.82 -20.41 -16.00
N VAL A 369 21.12 -20.68 -15.93
CA VAL A 369 21.79 -20.81 -14.64
C VAL A 369 21.86 -19.42 -14.02
N LEU A 370 21.18 -19.24 -12.88
CA LEU A 370 21.24 -17.98 -12.13
C LEU A 370 22.71 -17.61 -11.86
N PRO A 371 23.10 -16.35 -12.10
CA PRO A 371 24.47 -15.93 -11.85
C PRO A 371 24.83 -16.15 -10.37
N PRO A 372 26.09 -16.49 -10.05
CA PRO A 372 26.50 -16.69 -8.67
C PRO A 372 26.27 -15.41 -7.86
N SER A 373 25.93 -15.56 -6.59
CA SER A 373 25.79 -14.44 -5.67
C SER A 373 27.10 -13.65 -5.58
N VAL A 374 27.01 -12.35 -5.32
CA VAL A 374 28.16 -11.47 -5.13
C VAL A 374 29.07 -12.01 -4.01
N ALA A 375 30.33 -12.28 -4.35
CA ALA A 375 31.33 -12.69 -3.37
C ALA A 375 31.87 -11.49 -2.59
N LEU A 376 31.63 -11.46 -1.28
CA LEU A 376 32.09 -10.41 -0.39
C LEU A 376 33.10 -10.97 0.60
N SER A 377 34.36 -10.56 0.46
CA SER A 377 35.40 -10.93 1.41
C SER A 377 35.30 -10.08 2.68
N ALA A 378 35.29 -10.74 3.84
CA ALA A 378 35.40 -10.06 5.12
C ALA A 378 36.76 -9.33 5.21
N LEU A 379 36.78 -8.21 5.92
CA LEU A 379 38.03 -7.47 6.16
C LEU A 379 38.84 -8.22 7.22
N PRO A 380 40.11 -8.61 6.95
CA PRO A 380 40.92 -9.39 7.89
C PRO A 380 40.99 -8.77 9.29
N ASP A 381 41.16 -7.44 9.37
CA ASP A 381 41.23 -6.73 10.65
C ASP A 381 39.91 -6.79 11.42
N ARG A 382 38.76 -6.73 10.73
CA ARG A 382 37.44 -6.86 11.37
C ARG A 382 37.18 -8.30 11.83
N VAL A 383 37.64 -9.29 11.06
CA VAL A 383 37.59 -10.70 11.48
C VAL A 383 38.42 -10.90 12.74
N ALA A 384 39.63 -10.35 12.80
CA ALA A 384 40.49 -10.43 13.98
C ALA A 384 39.88 -9.70 15.19
N GLU A 385 39.25 -8.55 14.99
CA GLU A 385 38.56 -7.78 16.03
C GLU A 385 37.37 -8.55 16.61
N ILE A 386 36.45 -9.03 15.76
CA ILE A 386 35.29 -9.83 16.19
C ILE A 386 35.76 -11.14 16.85
N GLY A 387 36.81 -11.77 16.31
CA GLY A 387 37.39 -12.98 16.91
C GLY A 387 37.85 -12.77 18.36
N LYS A 388 38.49 -11.64 18.66
CA LYS A 388 38.87 -11.28 20.05
C LYS A 388 37.66 -11.04 20.93
N GLN A 389 36.63 -10.37 20.42
CA GLN A 389 35.40 -10.12 21.17
C GLN A 389 34.68 -11.43 21.51
N LEU A 390 34.53 -12.32 20.53
CA LEU A 390 33.89 -13.62 20.73
C LEU A 390 34.67 -14.48 21.74
N ALA A 391 36.00 -14.51 21.65
CA ALA A 391 36.84 -15.25 22.60
C ALA A 391 36.69 -14.75 24.06
N ALA A 392 36.32 -13.48 24.27
CA ALA A 392 36.04 -12.95 25.61
C ALA A 392 34.75 -13.53 26.23
N PHE A 393 33.83 -14.07 25.41
CA PHE A 393 32.62 -14.75 25.88
C PHE A 393 32.84 -16.25 26.18
N GLY A 394 34.00 -16.81 25.83
CA GLY A 394 34.35 -18.22 26.01
C GLY A 394 34.81 -18.90 24.74
N GLY A 395 35.11 -20.20 24.81
CA GLY A 395 35.38 -21.01 23.63
C GLY A 395 34.10 -21.25 22.82
N GLY A 396 34.22 -21.33 21.50
CA GLY A 396 33.10 -21.68 20.61
C GLY A 396 32.59 -23.13 20.79
N PRO A 397 31.63 -23.57 19.96
CA PRO A 397 31.12 -22.89 18.78
C PRO A 397 30.23 -21.69 19.11
N TYR A 398 30.33 -20.64 18.31
CA TYR A 398 29.42 -19.50 18.39
C TYR A 398 28.24 -19.71 17.44
N ILE A 399 27.02 -19.42 17.92
CA ILE A 399 25.80 -19.50 17.12
C ILE A 399 25.29 -18.08 16.91
N GLY A 400 25.29 -17.62 15.66
CA GLY A 400 24.67 -16.36 15.25
C GLY A 400 23.18 -16.59 14.96
N VAL A 401 22.33 -15.71 15.48
CA VAL A 401 20.88 -15.76 15.25
C VAL A 401 20.44 -14.42 14.70
N THR A 402 19.61 -14.43 13.66
CA THR A 402 18.88 -13.24 13.19
C THR A 402 17.41 -13.45 13.55
N TRP A 403 16.92 -12.76 14.58
CA TRP A 403 15.56 -12.95 15.12
C TRP A 403 14.62 -11.76 14.84
N ARG A 404 15.13 -10.73 14.15
CA ARG A 404 14.37 -9.54 13.78
C ARG A 404 14.85 -8.98 12.45
N ALA A 405 13.91 -8.64 11.57
CA ALA A 405 14.13 -7.86 10.37
C ALA A 405 13.07 -6.76 10.23
N GLY A 406 13.47 -5.60 9.68
CA GLY A 406 12.64 -4.41 9.52
C GLY A 406 13.08 -3.24 10.42
N SER A 407 12.76 -2.01 10.01
CA SER A 407 13.07 -0.79 10.75
C SER A 407 11.94 -0.42 11.71
N ILE A 408 12.26 -0.05 12.95
CA ILE A 408 11.28 0.43 13.94
C ILE A 408 10.73 1.78 13.48
N GLY A 409 9.41 1.92 13.36
CA GLY A 409 8.74 3.21 13.14
C GLY A 409 8.08 3.43 11.78
N ASP A 410 8.26 2.51 10.83
CA ASP A 410 7.61 2.59 9.52
C ASP A 410 6.40 1.65 9.46
N LYS A 411 5.20 2.21 9.42
CA LYS A 411 3.91 1.48 9.47
C LYS A 411 3.67 0.57 8.25
N ARG A 412 4.55 0.61 7.25
CA ARG A 412 4.37 -0.03 5.93
C ARG A 412 5.17 -1.32 5.73
N LEU A 413 5.96 -1.78 6.70
CA LEU A 413 6.78 -2.98 6.53
C LEU A 413 6.37 -4.12 7.47
N LEU A 414 6.32 -5.34 6.90
CA LEU A 414 6.22 -6.60 7.63
C LEU A 414 7.36 -6.70 8.66
N HIS A 415 7.04 -6.54 9.94
CA HIS A 415 7.95 -6.88 11.03
C HIS A 415 8.09 -8.40 11.08
N LYS A 416 9.24 -8.93 10.63
CA LYS A 416 9.60 -10.33 10.82
C LYS A 416 10.37 -10.42 12.13
N GLU A 417 9.67 -10.61 13.24
CA GLU A 417 10.29 -10.73 14.56
C GLU A 417 9.80 -11.95 15.32
N VAL A 418 10.73 -12.61 16.02
CA VAL A 418 10.42 -13.63 17.02
C VAL A 418 10.85 -13.05 18.37
N PRO A 419 9.92 -12.87 19.33
CA PRO A 419 10.29 -12.45 20.68
C PRO A 419 11.36 -13.37 21.24
N MET A 420 12.40 -12.80 21.86
CA MET A 420 13.53 -13.58 22.40
C MET A 420 13.08 -14.69 23.36
N GLU A 421 11.99 -14.49 24.10
CA GLU A 421 11.39 -15.51 24.98
C GLU A 421 10.77 -16.68 24.20
N GLY A 422 10.16 -16.42 23.04
CA GLY A 422 9.66 -17.47 22.14
C GLY A 422 10.81 -18.27 21.54
N PHE A 423 11.87 -17.57 21.11
CA PHE A 423 13.07 -18.20 20.61
C PHE A 423 13.77 -19.04 21.70
N ALA A 424 13.92 -18.50 22.91
CA ALA A 424 14.54 -19.19 24.04
C ALA A 424 13.80 -20.49 24.41
N ARG A 425 12.46 -20.48 24.40
CA ARG A 425 11.66 -21.70 24.61
C ARG A 425 11.93 -22.76 23.53
N ALA A 426 11.91 -22.35 22.26
CA ALA A 426 12.16 -23.25 21.13
C ALA A 426 13.55 -23.90 21.20
N VAL A 427 14.59 -23.13 21.56
CA VAL A 427 15.96 -23.64 21.69
C VAL A 427 16.16 -24.45 22.97
N ALA A 428 15.46 -24.13 24.05
CA ALA A 428 15.51 -24.89 25.30
C ALA A 428 14.82 -26.26 25.22
N GLY A 429 14.14 -26.58 24.12
CA GLY A 429 13.43 -27.85 23.91
C GLY A 429 12.29 -28.08 24.90
N ARG A 430 11.64 -27.00 25.38
CA ARG A 430 10.55 -27.04 26.37
C ARG A 430 9.25 -26.47 25.82
#